data_AF-A0A1G1A167-F1
#
_entry.id   AF-A0A1G1A167-F1
#
_cell.length_a   1.000
_cell.length_b   1.000
_cell.length_c   1.000
_cell.angle_alpha   90.00
_cell.angle_beta   90.00
_cell.angle_gamma   90.00
#
_symmetry.space_group_name_H-M   'P 1'
#
loop_
_entity.id
_entity.type
_entity.pdbx_description
1 polymer ?
#
loop_
_entity_poly.entity_id
_entity_poly.type
_entity_poly.pdbx_seq_one_letter_code
_entity_poly.pdbx_strand_id
1 'polypeptide(L)' 'MRTNIVLDDDLLAEARTYSKARSKREIVREALATYVAVKAEQQRVAAYRDRLAAVRRRLADAPVRTPSQKIVRSDRERLS' A
#
# COMPACT_ATOMS: atom_id res chain seq x y z
N MET A 1 -2.81 3.93 29.17
CA MET A 1 -1.45 4.10 28.64
C MET A 1 -0.81 5.24 29.42
N ARG A 2 0.19 4.95 30.24
CA ARG A 2 0.98 5.97 30.93
C ARG A 2 2.28 6.10 30.15
N THR A 3 2.45 7.19 29.41
CA THR A 3 3.68 7.43 28.66
C THR A 3 4.12 8.86 28.94
N ASN A 4 5.26 9.01 29.61
CA ASN A 4 5.95 10.29 29.83
C ASN A 4 6.69 10.67 28.54
N ILE A 5 5.94 10.98 27.48
CA ILE A 5 6.49 11.54 26.25
C ILE A 5 6.15 13.02 26.24
N VAL A 6 7.17 13.86 26.11
CA VAL A 6 6.99 15.28 25.86
C VAL A 6 6.53 15.41 24.41
N LEU A 7 5.35 15.99 24.23
CA LEU A 7 4.81 16.32 22.91
C LEU A 7 5.07 17.79 22.66
N ASP A 8 5.46 18.10 21.44
CA ASP A 8 5.55 19.49 20.97
C ASP A 8 4.14 20.09 20.95
N ASP A 9 3.94 21.17 21.69
CA ASP A 9 2.63 21.82 21.84
C ASP A 9 2.22 22.59 20.58
N ASP A 10 3.17 23.10 19.79
CA ASP A 10 2.90 23.78 18.53
C ASP A 10 2.43 22.76 17.48
N LEU A 11 3.11 21.62 17.41
CA LEU A 11 2.70 20.53 16.53
C LEU A 11 1.33 19.95 16.93
N LEU A 12 1.03 19.90 18.23
CA LEU A 12 -0.29 19.50 18.73
C LEU A 12 -1.37 20.52 18.37
N ALA A 13 -1.07 21.81 18.42
CA ALA A 13 -1.97 22.87 18.03
C ALA A 13 -2.24 22.81 16.51
N GLU A 14 -1.22 22.59 15.70
CA GLU A 14 -1.36 22.37 14.26
C GLU A 14 -2.20 21.12 13.96
N ALA A 15 -1.89 19.98 14.60
CA ALA A 15 -2.65 18.74 14.41
C ALA A 15 -4.13 18.89 14.80
N ARG A 16 -4.46 19.73 15.78
CA ARG A 16 -5.86 20.06 16.14
C ARG A 16 -6.62 20.77 15.03
N THR A 17 -5.95 21.49 14.14
CA THR A 17 -6.63 22.15 13.01
C THR A 17 -7.16 21.13 12.00
N TYR A 18 -6.49 19.99 11.88
CA TYR A 18 -6.83 18.91 10.95
C TYR A 18 -7.66 17.79 11.59
N SER A 19 -7.58 17.62 12.91
CA SER A 19 -8.27 16.56 13.65
C SER A 19 -9.54 17.06 14.34
N LYS A 20 -10.58 16.22 14.40
CA LYS A 20 -11.80 16.46 15.21
C LYS A 20 -11.65 16.01 16.68
N ALA A 21 -10.45 15.57 17.07
CA ALA A 21 -10.18 15.03 18.40
C ALA A 21 -10.31 16.09 19.50
N ARG A 22 -10.86 15.67 20.65
CA ARG A 22 -11.10 16.55 21.80
C ARG A 22 -9.96 16.52 22.81
N SER A 23 -9.04 15.56 22.69
CA SER A 23 -7.93 15.39 23.63
C SER A 23 -6.60 15.11 22.93
N LYS A 24 -5.48 15.49 23.58
CA LYS A 24 -4.11 15.17 23.11
C LYS A 24 -3.97 13.66 22.84
N ARG A 25 -4.58 12.82 23.67
CA ARG A 25 -4.58 11.36 23.53
C ARG A 25 -5.26 10.88 22.24
N GLU A 26 -6.38 11.49 21.87
CA GLU A 26 -7.10 11.12 20.66
C GLU A 26 -6.33 11.52 19.40
N ILE A 27 -5.72 12.71 19.40
CA ILE A 27 -4.84 13.17 18.31
C ILE A 27 -3.68 12.19 18.11
N VAL A 28 -3.01 11.80 19.19
CA VAL A 28 -1.90 10.84 19.12
C VAL A 28 -2.37 9.48 18.61
N ARG A 29 -3.54 9.02 19.04
CA ARG A 29 -4.11 7.75 18.52
C ARG A 29 -4.40 7.84 17.02
N GLU A 30 -5.02 8.93 16.58
CA GLU A 30 -5.33 9.17 15.18
C GLU A 30 -4.04 9.24 14.34
N ALA A 31 -3.04 9.99 14.80
CA ALA A 31 -1.75 10.10 14.14
C ALA A 31 -1.05 8.74 14.01
N LEU A 32 -1.05 7.93 15.08
CA LEU A 32 -0.46 6.59 15.06
C LEU A 32 -1.22 5.65 14.12
N ALA A 33 -2.55 5.69 14.12
CA ALA A 33 -3.37 4.88 13.22
C ALA A 33 -3.08 5.23 11.75
N THR A 34 -3.03 6.53 11.44
CA THR A 34 -2.68 7.04 10.11
C THR A 34 -1.26 6.64 9.71
N TYR A 35 -0.29 6.79 10.62
CA TYR A 35 1.09 6.39 10.37
C TYR A 35 1.20 4.90 10.01
N VAL A 36 0.55 4.03 10.79
CA VAL A 36 0.53 2.59 10.52
C VAL A 36 -0.12 2.29 9.17
N ALA A 37 -1.25 2.91 8.85
CA ALA A 37 -1.93 2.72 7.57
C ALA A 37 -1.04 3.13 6.37
N VAL A 38 -0.39 4.29 6.46
CA VAL A 38 0.54 4.78 5.43
C VAL A 38 1.73 3.84 5.27
N LYS A 39 2.32 3.37 6.37
CA LYS A 39 3.46 2.44 6.31
C LYS A 39 3.08 1.08 5.75
N ALA A 40 1.91 0.55 6.12
CA ALA A 40 1.39 -0.69 5.55
C ALA A 40 1.20 -0.56 4.03
N GLU A 41 0.64 0.55 3.55
CA GLU A 41 0.45 0.78 2.12
C GLU A 41 1.78 0.94 1.38
N GLN A 42 2.73 1.67 1.94
CA GLN A 42 4.08 1.80 1.37
C GLN A 42 4.76 0.43 1.20
N GLN A 43 4.65 -0.45 2.20
CA GLN A 43 5.17 -1.81 2.13
C GLN A 43 4.46 -2.64 1.05
N ARG A 44 3.13 -2.54 0.96
CA ARG A 44 2.34 -3.25 -0.06
C ARG A 44 2.74 -2.84 -1.48
N VAL A 45 2.90 -1.54 -1.72
CA VAL A 45 3.33 -1.01 -3.02
C VAL A 45 4.75 -1.45 -3.36
N ALA A 46 5.68 -1.42 -2.40
CA ALA A 46 7.04 -1.90 -2.60
C ALA A 46 7.06 -3.38 -2.98
N ALA A 47 6.36 -4.23 -2.22
CA ALA A 47 6.23 -5.65 -2.53
C ALA A 47 5.59 -5.92 -3.91
N TYR A 48 4.60 -5.12 -4.30
CA TYR A 48 4.00 -5.22 -5.63
C TYR A 48 4.98 -4.85 -6.75
N ARG A 49 5.77 -3.79 -6.57
CA ARG A 49 6.83 -3.39 -7.51
C ARG A 49 7.87 -4.50 -7.68
N ASP A 50 8.29 -5.12 -6.59
CA ASP A 50 9.26 -6.21 -6.63
C ASP A 50 8.71 -7.44 -7.37
N ARG A 51 7.45 -7.80 -7.12
CA ARG A 51 6.76 -8.88 -7.84
C ARG A 51 6.65 -8.57 -9.33
N LEU A 52 6.27 -7.35 -9.69
CA LEU A 52 6.17 -6.93 -11.09
C LEU A 52 7.54 -6.98 -11.79
N ALA A 53 8.61 -6.54 -11.11
CA ALA A 53 9.97 -6.63 -11.64
C ALA A 53 10.42 -8.09 -11.84
N ALA A 54 10.08 -8.98 -10.91
CA ALA A 54 10.37 -10.41 -11.04
C ALA A 54 9.63 -11.03 -12.23
N VAL A 55 8.33 -10.73 -12.41
CA VAL A 55 7.55 -11.19 -13.55
C VAL A 55 8.13 -10.67 -14.87
N ARG A 56 8.47 -9.38 -14.94
CA ARG A 56 9.08 -8.77 -16.13
C ARG A 56 10.41 -9.42 -16.50
N ARG A 57 11.29 -9.66 -15.52
CA ARG A 57 12.56 -10.39 -15.75
C ARG A 57 12.30 -11.79 -16.30
N ARG A 58 11.38 -12.53 -15.69
CA ARG A 58 11.03 -13.88 -16.15
C ARG A 58 10.47 -13.90 -17.58
N LEU A 59 9.69 -12.88 -17.94
CA LEU A 59 9.10 -12.78 -19.28
C LEU A 59 10.06 -12.24 -20.34
N ALA A 60 11.09 -11.48 -19.95
CA ALA A 60 12.07 -10.92 -20.90
C ALA A 60 12.79 -12.01 -21.71
N ASP A 61 13.08 -13.15 -21.08
CA ASP A 61 13.74 -14.29 -21.71
C ASP A 61 12.75 -15.36 -22.21
N ALA A 62 11.43 -15.13 -22.03
CA ALA A 62 10.42 -16.11 -22.39
C ALA A 62 10.09 -15.99 -23.89
N PRO A 63 10.28 -17.06 -24.70
CA PRO A 63 9.90 -17.02 -26.10
C PRO A 63 8.38 -17.01 -26.23
N VAL A 64 7.83 -15.99 -26.91
CA VAL A 64 6.40 -15.96 -27.28
C VAL A 64 6.18 -16.97 -28.41
N ARG A 65 6.06 -18.25 -28.05
CA ARG A 65 5.90 -19.35 -29.02
C ARG A 65 4.51 -19.41 -29.66
N THR A 66 3.54 -18.65 -29.15
CA THR A 66 2.16 -18.70 -29.65
C THR A 66 1.57 -17.29 -29.71
N PRO A 67 1.13 -16.84 -30.90
CA PRO A 67 0.42 -15.56 -31.05
C PRO A 67 -0.81 -15.50 -30.14
N SER A 68 -1.07 -14.34 -29.54
CA SER A 68 -2.18 -14.11 -28.60
C SER A 68 -3.54 -14.56 -29.16
N GLN A 69 -3.75 -14.40 -30.47
CA GLN A 69 -4.97 -14.81 -31.18
C GLN A 69 -5.25 -16.32 -31.09
N LYS A 70 -4.20 -17.16 -31.11
CA LYS A 70 -4.36 -18.62 -30.99
C LYS A 70 -4.71 -19.04 -29.57
N ILE A 71 -4.18 -18.34 -28.56
CA ILE A 71 -4.48 -18.59 -27.14
C ILE A 71 -5.95 -18.30 -26.86
N VAL A 72 -6.44 -17.13 -27.29
CA VAL A 72 -7.85 -16.73 -27.11
C VAL A 72 -8.81 -17.71 -27.80
N ARG A 73 -8.46 -18.19 -28.99
CA ARG A 73 -9.26 -19.18 -29.72
C ARG A 73 -9.35 -20.51 -28.97
N SER A 74 -8.22 -21.05 -28.48
CA SER A 74 -8.21 -22.31 -27.74
C SER A 74 -8.98 -22.27 -26.41
N ASP A 75 -9.01 -21.12 -25.75
CA ASP A 75 -9.74 -20.94 -24.49
C ASP A 75 -11.26 -20.92 -24.73
N ARG A 76 -11.69 -20.30 -25.83
CA ARG A 76 -13.09 -20.26 -26.26
C ARG A 76 -13.61 -21.64 -26.68
N GLU A 77 -12.76 -22.45 -27.29
CA GLU A 77 -13.06 -23.84 -27.66
C GLU A 77 -13.14 -24.77 -26.44
N ARG A 78 -12.54 -24.44 -25.29
CA ARG A 78 -12.61 -25.21 -24.03
C ARG A 78 -13.86 -24.97 -23.18
N LEU A 79 -14.54 -23.84 -23.40
CA LEU A 79 -15.73 -23.42 -22.66
C LEU A 79 -17.04 -23.77 -23.39
N SER A 80 -16.94 -24.35 -24.59
CA SER A 80 -18.04 -24.91 -25.39
C SER A 80 -18.19 -26.41 -25.16
#